data_AF-A0A7M3NQE3-F1
#
_entry.id   AF-A0A7M3NQE3-F1
#
_cell.length_a   1.000
_cell.length_b   1.000
_cell.length_c   1.000
_cell.angle_alpha   90.00
_cell.angle_beta   90.00
_cell.angle_gamma   90.00
#
_symmetry.space_group_name_H-M   'P 1'
#
loop_
_entity.id
_entity.type
_entity.pdbx_description
1 polymer ?
#
loop_
_entity_poly.entity_id
_entity_poly.type
_entity_poly.pdbx_seq_one_letter_code
_entity_poly.pdbx_strand_id
1 'polypeptide(L)'
;MRYLTVTGTLSDPDTLHLSPGFRIDRLPDPPPALGEDALDALVVHSLDAENRIVGREAVATAPLCAFGSGLPAPRFAAGVIEVAEGTRALRFLFQGRQVHHFTAPQGEPAVRLRWEPQGAGEQTGVRLITWEGRHPDRTALSYMALYSTDGRDWIPLCLPQPEPGTAADFDALPGGSRCRIRVMATDGLHTALADSPHFPVPRKGLEPAILYPDDDSRLPANEPHTLVGQAVSPEDPGAFASDLRWTSSRDGTLGTGRTLDVTLSPGEHVLTLTTADGARETFVTVTLEPGVCGGTAREDGEPGHRS
;
A
#
# COMPACT_ATOMS: atom_id res chain seq x y z
N MET A 1 7.02 4.72 28.18
CA MET A 1 5.80 5.24 27.53
C MET A 1 5.51 4.33 26.35
N ARG A 2 4.30 3.80 26.23
CA ARG A 2 3.90 2.87 25.15
C ARG A 2 2.66 3.45 24.48
N TYR A 3 2.67 3.55 23.16
CA TYR A 3 1.62 4.18 22.38
C TYR A 3 0.64 3.13 21.85
N LEU A 4 -0.62 3.49 21.70
CA LEU A 4 -1.65 2.65 21.08
C LEU A 4 -2.15 3.32 19.81
N THR A 5 -2.19 2.57 18.70
CA THR A 5 -2.84 3.05 17.48
C THR A 5 -4.35 3.10 17.69
N VAL A 6 -4.98 4.21 17.31
CA VAL A 6 -6.43 4.36 17.30
C VAL A 6 -6.85 4.66 15.88
N THR A 7 -7.61 3.75 15.27
CA THR A 7 -8.22 3.95 13.97
C THR A 7 -9.68 3.52 13.99
N GLY A 8 -10.53 4.21 13.27
CA GLY A 8 -11.94 3.86 13.20
C GLY A 8 -12.77 4.81 12.35
N THR A 9 -14.05 4.47 12.22
CA THR A 9 -15.03 5.31 11.52
C THR A 9 -16.15 5.73 12.46
N LEU A 10 -16.52 7.00 12.40
CA LEU A 10 -17.71 7.59 12.99
C LEU A 10 -18.79 7.60 11.90
N SER A 11 -19.76 6.71 11.96
CA SER A 11 -20.76 6.47 10.89
C SER A 11 -22.13 7.08 11.16
N ASP A 12 -22.36 7.61 12.37
CA ASP A 12 -23.49 8.42 12.84
C ASP A 12 -22.93 9.34 13.96
N PRO A 13 -23.61 10.38 14.49
CA PRO A 13 -23.01 11.20 15.54
C PRO A 13 -22.64 10.39 16.79
N ASP A 14 -23.17 9.16 16.93
CA ASP A 14 -23.20 8.34 18.14
C ASP A 14 -22.38 7.06 18.08
N THR A 15 -21.95 6.61 16.90
CA THR A 15 -21.36 5.27 16.77
C THR A 15 -19.94 5.37 16.21
N LEU A 16 -18.98 4.92 17.02
CA LEU A 16 -17.60 4.72 16.60
C LEU A 16 -17.35 3.23 16.38
N HIS A 17 -16.97 2.86 15.15
CA HIS A 17 -16.46 1.55 14.81
C HIS A 17 -14.93 1.58 14.85
N LEU A 18 -14.36 1.07 15.93
CA LEU A 18 -12.91 0.96 16.09
C LEU A 18 -12.36 -0.26 15.35
N SER A 19 -11.22 -0.07 14.70
CA SER A 19 -10.35 -1.18 14.35
C SER A 19 -9.54 -1.62 15.58
N PRO A 20 -9.05 -2.87 15.63
CA PRO A 20 -8.18 -3.32 16.71
C PRO A 20 -6.94 -2.44 16.84
N GLY A 21 -6.70 -1.88 18.02
CA GLY A 21 -5.52 -1.08 18.31
C GLY A 21 -4.29 -1.94 18.55
N PHE A 22 -3.14 -1.57 17.99
CA PHE A 22 -1.86 -2.22 18.23
C PHE A 22 -0.96 -1.30 19.06
N ARG A 23 -0.32 -1.87 20.07
CA ARG A 23 0.66 -1.16 20.88
C ARG A 23 1.99 -1.09 20.13
N ILE A 24 2.57 0.10 20.08
CA ILE A 24 3.85 0.38 19.42
C ILE A 24 4.81 1.08 20.39
N ASP A 25 6.10 0.75 20.27
CA ASP A 25 7.15 1.25 21.16
C ASP A 25 7.83 2.53 20.63
N ARG A 26 7.58 2.90 19.38
CA ARG A 26 8.13 4.11 18.75
C ARG A 26 7.03 4.85 18.03
N LEU A 27 6.93 6.16 18.29
CA LEU A 27 6.08 7.05 17.51
C LEU A 27 6.69 7.21 16.11
N PRO A 28 5.93 7.02 15.02
CA PRO A 28 6.21 7.74 13.78
C PRO A 28 6.16 9.24 14.08
N ASP A 29 6.82 10.07 13.26
CA ASP A 29 6.86 11.53 13.46
C ASP A 29 5.46 12.06 13.87
N PRO A 30 5.34 12.71 15.04
CA PRO A 30 4.03 13.05 15.58
C PRO A 30 3.32 13.98 14.60
N PRO A 31 2.03 13.73 14.28
CA PRO A 31 1.23 14.74 13.63
C PRO A 31 1.21 16.01 14.53
N PRO A 32 1.02 17.20 13.95
CA PRO A 32 0.94 18.43 14.73
C PRO A 32 -0.09 18.27 15.85
N ALA A 33 0.28 18.67 17.07
CA ALA A 33 -0.57 18.54 18.24
C ALA A 33 -1.92 19.21 17.96
N LEU A 34 -2.99 18.43 18.05
CA LEU A 34 -4.34 18.95 17.99
C LEU A 34 -4.67 19.56 19.36
N GLY A 35 -5.17 20.79 19.36
CA GLY A 35 -5.73 21.35 20.57
C GLY A 35 -6.90 20.49 21.04
N GLU A 36 -6.97 20.21 22.34
CA GLU A 36 -8.02 19.39 22.96
C GLU A 36 -9.43 19.95 22.70
N ASP A 37 -9.54 21.26 22.44
CA ASP A 37 -10.78 21.98 22.11
C ASP A 37 -11.14 21.93 20.61
N ALA A 38 -10.40 21.19 19.79
CA ALA A 38 -10.79 20.96 18.42
C ALA A 38 -12.13 20.23 18.41
N LEU A 39 -13.21 20.96 18.07
CA LEU A 39 -14.59 20.45 18.00
C LEU A 39 -14.75 19.16 17.18
N ASP A 40 -13.76 18.89 16.33
CA ASP A 40 -13.68 17.80 15.39
C ASP A 40 -12.73 16.68 15.80
N ALA A 41 -12.12 16.73 16.99
CA ALA A 41 -11.24 15.68 17.48
C ALA A 41 -12.01 14.58 18.20
N LEU A 42 -11.49 13.35 18.12
CA LEU A 42 -11.89 12.23 18.97
C LEU A 42 -11.02 12.26 20.22
N VAL A 43 -11.61 12.62 21.37
CA VAL A 43 -10.92 12.66 22.66
C VAL A 43 -10.92 11.27 23.28
N VAL A 44 -9.78 10.81 23.76
CA VAL A 44 -9.64 9.52 24.44
C VAL A 44 -9.19 9.75 25.88
N HIS A 45 -10.03 9.34 26.83
CA HIS A 45 -9.67 9.29 28.24
C HIS A 45 -9.17 7.90 28.61
N SER A 46 -7.97 7.84 29.17
CA SER A 46 -7.46 6.68 29.89
C SER A 46 -7.99 6.71 31.32
N LEU A 47 -8.59 5.60 31.77
CA LEU A 47 -9.28 5.49 33.05
C LEU A 47 -8.63 4.43 33.93
N ASP A 48 -8.44 4.71 35.21
CA ASP A 48 -7.97 3.73 36.20
C ASP A 48 -9.09 2.79 36.70
N ALA A 49 -8.77 1.93 37.67
CA ALA A 49 -9.72 1.00 38.27
C ALA A 49 -10.88 1.68 39.03
N GLU A 50 -10.66 2.90 39.54
CA GLU A 50 -11.68 3.73 40.19
C GLU A 50 -12.41 4.65 39.21
N ASN A 51 -12.21 4.46 37.90
CA ASN A 51 -12.81 5.25 36.81
C ASN A 51 -12.38 6.73 36.82
N ARG A 52 -11.23 7.04 37.43
CA ARG A 52 -10.61 8.37 37.38
C ARG A 52 -9.80 8.50 36.09
N ILE A 53 -9.76 9.72 35.56
CA ILE A 53 -8.99 10.03 34.35
C ILE A 53 -7.52 10.13 34.72
N VAL A 54 -6.70 9.24 34.15
CA VAL A 54 -5.25 9.19 34.32
C VAL A 54 -4.48 9.62 33.06
N GLY A 55 -5.17 9.80 31.95
CA GLY A 55 -4.61 10.34 30.70
C GLY A 55 -5.69 10.89 29.78
N ARG A 56 -5.34 11.88 28.98
CA ARG A 56 -6.21 12.50 27.98
C ARG A 56 -5.42 12.72 26.70
N GLU A 57 -5.95 12.24 25.59
CA GLU A 57 -5.31 12.34 24.28
C GLU A 57 -6.36 12.72 23.24
N ALA A 58 -5.93 13.38 22.16
CA ALA A 58 -6.78 13.76 21.04
C ALA A 58 -6.35 13.06 19.75
N VAL A 59 -7.31 12.46 19.06
CA VAL A 59 -7.10 11.78 17.78
C VAL A 59 -7.75 12.61 16.67
N ALA A 60 -7.01 12.85 15.60
CA ALA A 60 -7.48 13.58 14.44
C ALA A 60 -8.67 12.87 13.80
N THR A 61 -9.68 13.64 13.37
CA THR A 61 -10.73 13.12 12.49
C THR A 61 -10.86 13.93 11.22
N ALA A 62 -11.17 13.25 10.12
CA ALA A 62 -11.42 13.87 8.83
C ALA A 62 -12.75 13.34 8.26
N PRO A 63 -13.58 14.19 7.61
CA PRO A 63 -14.78 13.71 6.94
C PRO A 63 -14.39 12.78 5.79
N LEU A 64 -15.17 11.73 5.59
CA LEU A 64 -15.05 10.87 4.42
C LEU A 64 -15.53 11.66 3.19
N CYS A 65 -14.59 12.02 2.30
CA CYS A 65 -14.83 12.93 1.17
C CYS A 65 -16.02 12.56 0.29
N ALA A 66 -16.34 11.26 0.19
CA ALA A 66 -17.49 10.74 -0.57
C ALA A 66 -18.85 11.23 -0.04
N PHE A 67 -18.92 11.72 1.20
CA PHE A 67 -20.16 12.12 1.88
C PHE A 67 -20.25 13.64 2.11
N GLY A 68 -19.38 14.42 1.46
CA GLY A 68 -19.35 15.87 1.58
C GLY A 68 -18.46 16.38 2.72
N SER A 69 -18.48 17.70 2.93
CA SER A 69 -17.73 18.37 3.99
C SER A 69 -18.71 18.94 5.01
N GLY A 70 -18.70 18.40 6.24
CA GLY A 70 -19.56 18.85 7.32
C GLY A 70 -19.63 17.83 8.46
N LEU A 71 -20.00 18.30 9.66
CA LEU A 71 -20.17 17.48 10.86
C LEU A 71 -21.09 16.24 10.72
N PRO A 72 -22.16 16.26 9.89
CA PRO A 72 -23.02 15.09 9.69
C PRO A 72 -22.39 14.00 8.83
N ALA A 73 -21.31 14.30 8.10
CA ALA A 73 -20.66 13.31 7.25
C ALA A 73 -19.91 12.30 8.12
N PRO A 74 -19.94 11.00 7.78
CA PRO A 74 -19.10 10.02 8.44
C PRO A 74 -17.64 10.45 8.45
N ARG A 75 -16.94 10.21 9.56
CA ARG A 75 -15.55 10.66 9.75
C ARG A 75 -14.62 9.50 9.98
N PHE A 76 -13.42 9.58 9.42
CA PHE A 76 -12.33 8.68 9.76
C PHE A 76 -11.54 9.28 10.93
N ALA A 77 -11.31 8.50 11.97
CA ALA A 77 -10.42 8.83 13.06
C ALA A 77 -9.14 8.01 12.93
N ALA A 78 -7.97 8.66 13.00
CA ALA A 78 -6.69 7.97 12.99
C ALA A 78 -5.63 8.74 13.77
N GLY A 79 -4.88 8.01 14.60
CA GLY A 79 -3.79 8.58 15.37
C GLY A 79 -3.18 7.57 16.31
N VAL A 80 -2.34 8.09 17.19
CA VAL A 80 -1.64 7.35 18.25
C VAL A 80 -1.90 8.07 19.56
N ILE A 81 -2.23 7.31 20.59
CA ILE A 81 -2.46 7.84 21.93
C ILE A 81 -1.40 7.28 22.87
N GLU A 82 -0.95 8.10 23.83
CA GLU A 82 -0.23 7.56 24.97
C GLU A 82 -1.23 6.88 25.91
N VAL A 83 -0.92 5.66 26.33
CA VAL A 83 -1.72 4.94 27.31
C VAL A 83 -0.98 4.97 28.64
N ALA A 84 -1.56 5.68 29.61
CA ALA A 84 -1.01 5.78 30.96
C ALA A 84 -0.91 4.41 31.62
N GLU A 85 0.12 4.21 32.45
CA GLU A 85 0.26 3.00 33.23
C GLU A 85 -0.92 2.83 34.20
N GLY A 86 -1.41 1.59 34.36
CA GLY A 86 -2.58 1.31 35.20
C GLY A 86 -3.93 1.58 34.54
N THR A 87 -3.97 1.99 33.26
CA THR A 87 -5.22 2.13 32.49
C THR A 87 -6.01 0.82 32.49
N ARG A 88 -7.28 0.89 32.91
CA ARG A 88 -8.27 -0.20 32.95
C ARG A 88 -9.40 -0.02 31.95
N ALA A 89 -9.58 1.17 31.41
CA ALA A 89 -10.53 1.39 30.32
C ALA A 89 -10.12 2.60 29.48
N LEU A 90 -10.55 2.59 28.23
CA LEU A 90 -10.50 3.73 27.33
C LEU A 90 -11.93 4.21 27.08
N ARG A 91 -12.14 5.52 27.23
CA ARG A 91 -13.41 6.18 26.91
C ARG A 91 -13.20 7.16 25.78
N PHE A 92 -13.95 6.98 24.71
CA PHE A 92 -13.86 7.79 23.50
C PHE A 92 -15.01 8.78 23.47
N LEU A 93 -14.68 10.05 23.32
CA LEU A 93 -15.61 11.16 23.25
C LEU A 93 -15.48 11.90 21.93
N PHE A 94 -16.61 12.21 21.31
CA PHE A 94 -16.68 13.08 20.15
C PHE A 94 -17.71 14.17 20.46
N GLN A 95 -17.34 15.44 20.25
CA GLN A 95 -18.16 16.61 20.63
C GLN A 95 -18.63 16.57 22.09
N GLY A 96 -17.75 16.12 23.00
CA GLY A 96 -18.03 16.00 24.43
C GLY A 96 -18.94 14.83 24.83
N ARG A 97 -19.46 14.05 23.87
CA ARG A 97 -20.32 12.89 24.14
C ARG A 97 -19.57 11.59 23.98
N GLN A 98 -19.80 10.64 24.89
CA GLN A 98 -19.20 9.32 24.82
C GLN A 98 -19.78 8.54 23.62
N VAL A 99 -18.92 8.15 22.69
CA VAL A 99 -19.27 7.37 21.48
C VAL A 99 -18.77 5.92 21.56
N HIS A 100 -17.81 5.64 22.44
CA HIS A 100 -17.33 4.28 22.68
C HIS A 100 -16.73 4.14 24.08
N HIS A 101 -16.79 2.93 24.61
CA HIS A 101 -16.13 2.54 25.85
C HIS A 101 -15.50 1.16 25.67
N PHE A 102 -14.21 1.06 25.96
CA PHE A 102 -13.45 -0.17 25.87
C PHE A 102 -12.88 -0.50 27.25
N THR A 103 -13.21 -1.67 27.78
CA THR A 103 -12.65 -2.18 29.03
C THR A 103 -11.38 -2.97 28.73
N ALA A 104 -10.28 -2.60 29.36
CA ALA A 104 -9.00 -3.27 29.21
C ALA A 104 -9.07 -4.70 29.79
N PRO A 105 -8.64 -5.72 29.03
CA PRO A 105 -8.33 -7.03 29.60
C PRO A 105 -7.25 -6.91 30.67
N GLN A 106 -7.24 -7.83 31.65
CA GLN A 106 -6.21 -7.81 32.70
C GLN A 106 -4.99 -8.65 32.33
N GLY A 107 -5.23 -9.79 31.68
CA GLY A 107 -4.17 -10.61 31.11
C GLY A 107 -3.51 -9.94 29.92
N GLU A 108 -2.26 -10.30 29.65
CA GLU A 108 -1.60 -9.96 28.40
C GLU A 108 -1.78 -11.12 27.39
N PRO A 109 -1.96 -10.82 26.09
CA PRO A 109 -1.94 -11.84 25.06
C PRO A 109 -0.55 -12.48 24.97
N ALA A 110 -0.53 -13.69 24.43
CA ALA A 110 0.68 -14.36 23.98
C ALA A 110 0.48 -14.82 22.54
N VAL A 111 1.54 -14.76 21.74
CA VAL A 111 1.52 -15.28 20.37
C VAL A 111 2.79 -16.09 20.10
N ARG A 112 2.63 -17.18 19.34
CA ARG A 112 3.73 -18.03 18.91
C ARG A 112 3.61 -18.30 17.42
N LEU A 113 4.66 -18.00 16.68
CA LEU A 113 4.77 -18.40 15.28
C LEU A 113 4.87 -19.92 15.19
N ARG A 114 4.06 -20.53 14.31
CA ARG A 114 4.05 -21.97 14.04
C ARG A 114 4.74 -22.30 12.71
N TRP A 115 4.79 -21.33 11.82
CA TRP A 115 5.60 -21.40 10.61
C TRP A 115 7.09 -21.23 10.91
N GLU A 116 7.91 -22.01 10.20
CA GLU A 116 9.37 -21.87 10.16
C GLU A 116 9.86 -21.86 8.71
N PRO A 117 10.96 -21.15 8.40
CA PRO A 117 11.57 -21.18 7.08
C PRO A 117 11.99 -22.60 6.70
N GLN A 118 11.76 -22.97 5.44
CA GLN A 118 12.13 -24.31 4.95
C GLN A 118 13.64 -24.40 4.71
N GLY A 119 14.36 -24.97 5.68
CA GLY A 119 15.81 -25.15 5.61
C GLY A 119 16.59 -23.83 5.59
N ALA A 120 17.86 -23.90 5.17
CA ALA A 120 18.70 -22.71 4.99
C ALA A 120 18.55 -22.06 3.60
N GLY A 121 17.66 -22.60 2.76
CA GLY A 121 17.47 -22.16 1.39
C GLY A 121 16.60 -20.91 1.26
N GLU A 122 16.62 -20.34 0.06
CA GLU A 122 15.75 -19.23 -0.31
C GLU A 122 14.27 -19.62 -0.27
N GLN A 123 13.45 -18.77 0.33
CA GLN A 123 12.00 -18.97 0.37
C GLN A 123 11.38 -18.42 -0.93
N THR A 124 10.55 -19.23 -1.59
CA THR A 124 9.94 -18.93 -2.89
C THR A 124 8.47 -19.39 -2.94
N GLY A 125 7.69 -18.77 -3.82
CA GLY A 125 6.28 -19.04 -4.05
C GLY A 125 5.37 -18.79 -2.85
N VAL A 126 4.11 -19.18 -3.01
CA VAL A 126 3.08 -18.99 -1.97
C VAL A 126 3.30 -19.98 -0.81
N ARG A 127 3.30 -19.47 0.42
CA ARG A 127 3.36 -20.27 1.65
C ARG A 127 2.32 -19.79 2.64
N LEU A 128 1.73 -20.73 3.37
CA LEU A 128 0.84 -20.42 4.48
C LEU A 128 1.67 -20.18 5.75
N ILE A 129 1.63 -18.94 6.23
CA ILE A 129 2.24 -18.53 7.49
C ILE A 129 1.19 -18.71 8.58
N THR A 130 1.51 -19.49 9.62
CA THR A 130 0.57 -19.79 10.72
C THR A 130 1.15 -19.43 12.07
N TRP A 131 0.26 -19.12 13.00
CA TRP A 131 0.61 -18.80 14.39
C TRP A 131 -0.46 -19.32 15.34
N GLU A 132 -0.18 -19.19 16.63
CA GLU A 132 -1.14 -19.48 17.70
C GLU A 132 -1.14 -18.32 18.69
N GLY A 133 -2.30 -17.73 18.92
CA GLY A 133 -2.51 -16.74 19.96
C GLY A 133 -3.28 -17.31 21.14
N ARG A 134 -2.99 -16.78 22.34
CA ARG A 134 -3.69 -17.12 23.58
C ARG A 134 -3.87 -15.87 24.42
N HIS A 135 -5.01 -15.78 25.10
CA HIS A 135 -5.26 -14.76 26.10
C HIS A 135 -5.72 -15.44 27.40
N PRO A 136 -5.16 -15.12 28.58
CA PRO A 136 -5.56 -15.72 29.85
C PRO A 136 -7.06 -15.60 30.13
N ASP A 137 -7.61 -14.41 29.86
CA ASP A 137 -9.04 -14.10 30.06
C ASP A 137 -9.93 -14.60 28.91
N ARG A 138 -9.39 -15.33 27.93
CA ARG A 138 -10.06 -15.76 26.69
C ARG A 138 -10.65 -14.61 25.85
N THR A 139 -10.12 -13.40 26.01
CA THR A 139 -10.41 -12.26 25.14
C THR A 139 -10.11 -12.63 23.69
N ALA A 140 -11.00 -12.25 22.77
CA ALA A 140 -10.77 -12.41 21.35
C ALA A 140 -9.54 -11.60 20.92
N LEU A 141 -8.67 -12.22 20.12
CA LEU A 141 -7.47 -11.59 19.60
C LEU A 141 -7.64 -11.22 18.13
N SER A 142 -7.05 -10.10 17.74
CA SER A 142 -6.82 -9.75 16.35
C SER A 142 -5.33 -9.87 16.04
N TYR A 143 -5.02 -10.33 14.84
CA TYR A 143 -3.67 -10.60 14.37
C TYR A 143 -3.32 -9.74 13.17
N MET A 144 -2.06 -9.33 13.11
CA MET A 144 -1.44 -8.75 11.93
C MET A 144 -0.09 -9.44 11.70
N ALA A 145 0.21 -9.79 10.46
CA ALA A 145 1.50 -10.30 10.06
C ALA A 145 2.23 -9.27 9.20
N LEU A 146 3.51 -9.10 9.44
CA LEU A 146 4.40 -8.15 8.79
C LEU A 146 5.62 -8.88 8.23
N TYR A 147 6.16 -8.37 7.12
CA TYR A 147 7.38 -8.85 6.48
C TYR A 147 8.42 -7.73 6.44
N SER A 148 9.68 -8.08 6.60
CA SER A 148 10.80 -7.14 6.51
C SER A 148 12.00 -7.80 5.85
N THR A 149 12.77 -7.05 5.07
CA THR A 149 14.03 -7.50 4.45
C THR A 149 15.25 -7.23 5.34
N ASP A 150 15.14 -6.34 6.33
CA ASP A 150 16.24 -5.86 7.15
C ASP A 150 15.95 -5.84 8.67
N GLY A 151 14.71 -6.15 9.06
CA GLY A 151 14.21 -6.13 10.43
C GLY A 151 13.82 -4.74 10.95
N ARG A 152 13.91 -3.70 10.13
CA ARG A 152 13.62 -2.30 10.49
C ARG A 152 12.38 -1.79 9.78
N ASP A 153 12.32 -1.98 8.46
CA ASP A 153 11.20 -1.57 7.63
C ASP A 153 10.26 -2.74 7.41
N TRP A 154 8.99 -2.56 7.76
CA TRP A 154 7.99 -3.62 7.79
C TRP A 154 6.83 -3.29 6.85
N ILE A 155 6.46 -4.25 6.00
CA ILE A 155 5.27 -4.18 5.15
C ILE A 155 4.24 -5.21 5.63
N PRO A 156 2.92 -4.91 5.52
CA PRO A 156 1.90 -5.85 5.94
C PRO A 156 1.77 -7.03 4.98
N LEU A 157 1.76 -8.25 5.54
CA LEU A 157 1.33 -9.48 4.85
C LEU A 157 -0.19 -9.69 4.95
N CYS A 158 -0.80 -9.19 6.02
CA CYS A 158 -2.25 -9.14 6.18
C CYS A 158 -2.64 -7.91 6.99
N LEU A 159 -3.89 -7.48 6.83
CA LEU A 159 -4.53 -6.49 7.70
C LEU A 159 -4.98 -7.15 9.02
N PRO A 160 -5.42 -6.35 10.03
CA PRO A 160 -5.94 -6.91 11.28
C PRO A 160 -7.09 -7.88 11.02
N GLN A 161 -6.94 -9.12 11.49
CA GLN A 161 -7.90 -10.20 11.23
C GLN A 161 -7.94 -11.21 12.39
N PRO A 162 -9.05 -11.93 12.62
CA PRO A 162 -9.13 -12.95 13.68
C PRO A 162 -8.43 -14.27 13.32
N GLU A 163 -8.14 -14.51 12.04
CA GLU A 163 -7.58 -15.77 11.55
C GLU A 163 -6.12 -15.97 11.99
N PRO A 164 -5.75 -17.16 12.49
CA PRO A 164 -4.39 -17.46 12.95
C PRO A 164 -3.41 -17.84 11.82
N GLY A 165 -3.55 -17.20 10.66
CA GLY A 165 -2.68 -17.43 9.52
C GLY A 165 -2.94 -16.52 8.33
N THR A 166 -1.96 -16.41 7.44
CA THR A 166 -2.08 -15.70 6.16
C THR A 166 -1.19 -16.34 5.09
N ALA A 167 -1.57 -16.21 3.83
CA ALA A 167 -0.71 -16.59 2.71
C ALA A 167 0.31 -15.48 2.45
N ALA A 168 1.57 -15.86 2.24
CA ALA A 168 2.64 -14.98 1.79
C ALA A 168 3.19 -15.51 0.46
N ASP A 169 3.17 -14.68 -0.58
CA ASP A 169 3.81 -14.99 -1.86
C ASP A 169 5.25 -14.46 -1.86
N PHE A 170 6.21 -15.34 -1.59
CA PHE A 170 7.62 -14.96 -1.55
C PHE A 170 8.18 -14.56 -2.91
N ASP A 171 7.51 -14.88 -4.03
CA ASP A 171 7.94 -14.45 -5.36
C ASP A 171 7.51 -13.00 -5.66
N ALA A 172 6.49 -12.50 -4.96
CA ALA A 172 6.05 -11.10 -5.02
C ALA A 172 6.71 -10.21 -3.95
N LEU A 173 7.20 -10.79 -2.85
CA LEU A 173 7.79 -10.04 -1.75
C LEU A 173 9.22 -9.52 -2.07
N PRO A 174 9.61 -8.35 -1.53
CA PRO A 174 10.97 -7.83 -1.68
C PRO A 174 12.03 -8.83 -1.19
N GLY A 175 13.06 -9.10 -1.99
CA GLY A 175 14.12 -10.05 -1.63
C GLY A 175 15.21 -9.49 -0.71
N GLY A 176 15.90 -10.39 0.00
CA GLY A 176 16.95 -10.05 0.95
C GLY A 176 17.58 -11.28 1.60
N SER A 177 18.75 -11.13 2.21
CA SER A 177 19.46 -12.24 2.87
C SER A 177 19.07 -12.44 4.33
N ARG A 178 18.37 -11.46 4.93
CA ARG A 178 18.00 -11.44 6.35
C ARG A 178 16.52 -11.09 6.55
N CYS A 179 15.67 -11.61 5.69
CA CYS A 179 14.24 -11.37 5.77
C CYS A 179 13.66 -11.99 7.04
N ARG A 180 12.57 -11.39 7.55
CA ARG A 180 11.84 -11.87 8.72
C ARG A 180 10.35 -11.66 8.57
N ILE A 181 9.61 -12.48 9.31
CA ILE A 181 8.19 -12.28 9.54
C ILE A 181 8.00 -11.92 11.01
N ARG A 182 7.09 -10.97 11.28
CA ARG A 182 6.60 -10.63 12.61
C ARG A 182 5.10 -10.84 12.64
N VAL A 183 4.60 -11.52 13.66
CA VAL A 183 3.17 -11.58 13.95
C VAL A 183 2.92 -10.79 15.22
N MET A 184 1.91 -9.93 15.15
CA MET A 184 1.37 -9.16 16.27
C MET A 184 0.02 -9.76 16.64
N ALA A 185 -0.21 -9.97 17.94
CA ALA A 185 -1.53 -10.34 18.46
C ALA A 185 -1.98 -9.29 19.47
N THR A 186 -3.13 -8.67 19.21
CA THR A 186 -3.69 -7.62 20.08
C THR A 186 -5.03 -8.04 20.66
N ASP A 187 -5.24 -7.66 21.93
CA ASP A 187 -6.52 -7.72 22.63
C ASP A 187 -7.27 -6.36 22.60
N GLY A 188 -6.71 -5.37 21.90
CA GLY A 188 -7.19 -3.99 21.83
C GLY A 188 -6.41 -2.99 22.68
N LEU A 189 -5.55 -3.44 23.61
CA LEU A 189 -4.71 -2.59 24.45
C LEU A 189 -3.26 -3.07 24.57
N HIS A 190 -3.10 -4.38 24.77
CA HIS A 190 -1.85 -5.09 24.83
C HIS A 190 -1.55 -5.71 23.47
N THR A 191 -0.27 -5.83 23.15
CA THR A 191 0.15 -6.47 21.91
C THR A 191 1.35 -7.35 22.17
N ALA A 192 1.19 -8.63 21.85
CA ALA A 192 2.28 -9.60 21.88
C ALA A 192 2.90 -9.71 20.48
N LEU A 193 4.21 -9.96 20.45
CA LEU A 193 4.98 -10.10 19.22
C LEU A 193 5.62 -11.49 19.14
N ALA A 194 5.64 -12.07 17.95
CA ALA A 194 6.46 -13.23 17.63
C ALA A 194 7.18 -13.02 16.30
N ASP A 195 8.50 -13.15 16.31
CA ASP A 195 9.33 -13.03 15.11
C ASP A 195 9.85 -14.39 14.65
N SER A 196 9.92 -14.61 13.34
CA SER A 196 10.62 -15.76 12.77
C SER A 196 12.15 -15.64 12.95
N PRO A 197 12.92 -16.73 12.81
CA PRO A 197 14.33 -16.63 12.45
C PRO A 197 14.54 -15.83 11.16
N HIS A 198 15.78 -15.40 10.90
CA HIS A 198 16.11 -14.83 9.59
C HIS A 198 16.06 -15.90 8.52
N PHE A 199 15.63 -15.53 7.32
CA PHE A 199 15.65 -16.39 6.15
C PHE A 199 15.94 -15.59 4.89
N PRO A 200 16.56 -16.19 3.86
CA PRO A 200 16.77 -15.51 2.60
C PRO A 200 15.53 -15.62 1.69
N VAL A 201 15.29 -14.58 0.90
CA VAL A 201 14.30 -14.52 -0.19
C VAL A 201 15.02 -14.00 -1.44
N PRO A 202 14.87 -14.62 -2.61
CA PRO A 202 15.58 -14.19 -3.80
C PRO A 202 15.24 -12.75 -4.14
N ARG A 203 16.23 -11.97 -4.60
CA ARG A 203 15.99 -10.62 -5.13
C ARG A 203 15.35 -10.70 -6.51
N LYS A 204 14.34 -9.86 -6.75
CA LYS A 204 13.58 -9.87 -8.01
C LYS A 204 14.26 -9.01 -9.06
N GLY A 205 14.93 -7.94 -8.62
CA GLY A 205 15.54 -6.97 -9.50
C GLY A 205 14.50 -6.00 -10.05
N LEU A 206 14.84 -5.32 -11.15
CA LEU A 206 13.98 -4.34 -11.80
C LEU A 206 13.01 -5.03 -12.77
N GLU A 207 11.72 -4.87 -12.57
CA GLU A 207 10.68 -5.31 -13.50
C GLU A 207 10.34 -4.18 -14.47
N PRO A 208 10.67 -4.28 -15.77
CA PRO A 208 10.31 -3.26 -16.76
C PRO A 208 8.82 -3.35 -17.12
N ALA A 209 8.20 -2.19 -17.32
CA ALA A 209 6.83 -2.06 -17.80
C ALA A 209 6.77 -0.93 -18.85
N ILE A 210 6.14 -1.22 -19.99
CA ILE A 210 5.77 -0.23 -21.00
C ILE A 210 4.42 0.34 -20.58
N LEU A 211 4.38 1.66 -20.35
CA LEU A 211 3.17 2.39 -19.97
C LEU A 211 2.48 3.02 -21.18
N TYR A 212 3.24 3.26 -22.25
CA TYR A 212 2.73 3.69 -23.54
C TYR A 212 3.77 3.35 -24.63
N PRO A 213 3.35 2.90 -25.81
CA PRO A 213 1.96 2.65 -26.22
C PRO A 213 1.35 1.40 -25.59
N ASP A 214 0.03 1.29 -25.63
CA ASP A 214 -0.67 0.05 -25.27
C ASP A 214 -0.35 -1.05 -26.29
N ASP A 215 -0.37 -2.29 -25.82
CA ASP A 215 -0.23 -3.48 -26.66
C ASP A 215 -1.35 -3.54 -27.71
N ASP A 216 -1.01 -4.00 -28.90
CA ASP A 216 -1.84 -4.06 -30.12
C ASP A 216 -2.41 -2.71 -30.60
N SER A 217 -1.88 -1.58 -30.13
CA SER A 217 -2.36 -0.26 -30.55
C SER A 217 -1.97 0.10 -31.99
N ARG A 218 -2.76 0.99 -32.59
CA ARG A 218 -2.52 1.54 -33.95
C ARG A 218 -2.16 3.00 -33.85
N LEU A 219 -1.04 3.37 -34.46
CA LEU A 219 -0.47 4.71 -34.40
C LEU A 219 -0.22 5.24 -35.82
N PRO A 220 -0.31 6.55 -36.07
CA PRO A 220 0.03 7.13 -37.37
C PRO A 220 1.53 6.98 -37.65
N ALA A 221 1.87 6.44 -38.82
CA ALA A 221 3.25 6.25 -39.24
C ALA A 221 3.96 7.57 -39.61
N ASN A 222 5.27 7.61 -39.44
CA ASN A 222 6.13 8.77 -39.76
C ASN A 222 5.81 10.06 -38.97
N GLU A 223 5.09 9.93 -37.84
CA GLU A 223 4.86 11.02 -36.89
C GLU A 223 5.65 10.77 -35.60
N PRO A 224 6.00 11.83 -34.82
CA PRO A 224 6.60 11.66 -33.51
C PRO A 224 5.64 10.99 -32.51
N HIS A 225 6.13 9.94 -31.85
CA HIS A 225 5.46 9.22 -30.77
C HIS A 225 6.32 9.24 -29.52
N THR A 226 5.71 9.50 -28.37
CA THR A 226 6.39 9.43 -27.08
C THR A 226 6.23 8.03 -26.51
N LEU A 227 7.31 7.27 -26.39
CA LEU A 227 7.32 6.02 -25.63
C LEU A 227 7.46 6.33 -24.15
N VAL A 228 6.71 5.63 -23.31
CA VAL A 228 6.77 5.78 -21.85
C VAL A 228 6.96 4.42 -21.21
N GLY A 229 8.01 4.30 -20.40
CA GLY A 229 8.39 3.09 -19.72
C GLY A 229 8.91 3.36 -18.32
N GLN A 230 8.89 2.33 -17.51
CA GLN A 230 9.48 2.34 -16.19
C GLN A 230 10.08 0.97 -15.89
N ALA A 231 10.97 0.91 -14.91
CA ALA A 231 11.27 -0.35 -14.25
C ALA A 231 11.27 -0.12 -12.74
N VAL A 232 10.60 -1.02 -12.03
CA VAL A 232 10.40 -0.93 -10.58
C VAL A 232 10.93 -2.17 -9.90
N SER A 233 11.47 -2.02 -8.70
CA SER A 233 11.93 -3.15 -7.88
C SER A 233 11.09 -3.21 -6.61
N PRO A 234 10.57 -4.39 -6.22
CA PRO A 234 9.96 -4.56 -4.90
C PRO A 234 10.94 -4.23 -3.77
N GLU A 235 12.26 -4.42 -3.98
CA GLU A 235 13.31 -4.10 -3.01
C GLU A 235 13.53 -2.60 -2.81
N ASP A 236 13.23 -1.78 -3.82
CA ASP A 236 13.36 -0.33 -3.76
C ASP A 236 12.23 0.33 -4.57
N PRO A 237 11.04 0.49 -3.98
CA PRO A 237 9.88 1.06 -4.67
C PRO A 237 10.05 2.54 -5.02
N GLY A 238 11.07 3.23 -4.47
CA GLY A 238 11.42 4.61 -4.81
C GLY A 238 12.42 4.73 -5.95
N ALA A 239 13.15 3.66 -6.27
CA ALA A 239 14.10 3.64 -7.37
C ALA A 239 13.39 3.46 -8.71
N PHE A 240 13.39 4.53 -9.51
CA PHE A 240 13.05 4.46 -10.92
C PHE A 240 14.32 4.46 -11.75
N ALA A 241 14.56 3.39 -12.50
CA ALA A 241 15.69 3.34 -13.42
C ALA A 241 15.50 4.37 -14.56
N SER A 242 16.49 5.24 -14.75
CA SER A 242 16.55 6.18 -15.89
C SER A 242 17.09 5.51 -17.16
N ASP A 243 17.86 4.43 -17.01
CA ASP A 243 18.73 3.91 -18.07
C ASP A 243 18.09 2.72 -18.79
N LEU A 244 16.79 2.82 -19.07
CA LEU A 244 16.04 1.80 -19.82
C LEU A 244 16.37 1.90 -21.30
N ARG A 245 16.48 0.76 -21.99
CA ARG A 245 16.82 0.70 -23.42
C ARG A 245 15.60 0.33 -24.24
N TRP A 246 15.34 1.08 -25.30
CA TRP A 246 14.27 0.85 -26.24
C TRP A 246 14.79 0.31 -27.57
N THR A 247 14.17 -0.76 -28.05
CA THR A 247 14.40 -1.30 -29.39
C THR A 247 13.09 -1.57 -30.11
N SER A 248 13.19 -1.65 -31.42
CA SER A 248 12.11 -1.96 -32.36
C SER A 248 12.58 -3.12 -33.22
N SER A 249 11.74 -4.15 -33.37
CA SER A 249 12.04 -5.30 -34.25
C SER A 249 12.28 -4.90 -35.71
N ARG A 250 11.82 -3.70 -36.12
CA ARG A 250 11.90 -3.20 -37.49
C ARG A 250 12.93 -2.09 -37.67
N ASP A 251 13.00 -1.15 -36.72
CA ASP A 251 13.83 0.05 -36.82
C ASP A 251 15.14 -0.07 -36.01
N GLY A 252 15.32 -1.18 -35.28
CA GLY A 252 16.51 -1.43 -34.49
C GLY A 252 16.53 -0.66 -33.17
N THR A 253 17.69 -0.12 -32.78
CA THR A 253 17.84 0.61 -31.51
C THR A 253 17.20 1.99 -31.61
N LEU A 254 16.26 2.28 -30.71
CA LEU A 254 15.54 3.56 -30.69
C LEU A 254 16.20 4.58 -29.76
N GLY A 255 16.71 4.13 -28.61
CA GLY A 255 17.36 5.01 -27.65
C GLY A 255 17.26 4.51 -26.21
N THR A 256 17.48 5.42 -25.27
CA THR A 256 17.45 5.15 -23.83
C THR A 256 16.66 6.19 -23.08
N GLY A 257 15.95 5.78 -22.04
CA GLY A 257 15.19 6.68 -21.18
C GLY A 257 13.84 6.09 -20.77
N ARG A 258 13.26 6.65 -19.71
CA ARG A 258 11.87 6.37 -19.32
C ARG A 258 10.87 6.98 -20.30
N THR A 259 11.24 8.12 -20.89
CA THR A 259 10.45 8.80 -21.91
C THR A 259 11.35 9.00 -23.11
N LEU A 260 10.88 8.57 -24.28
CA LEU A 260 11.66 8.64 -25.51
C LEU A 260 10.74 9.03 -26.67
N ASP A 261 11.02 10.18 -27.29
CA ASP A 261 10.34 10.58 -28.52
C ASP A 261 11.01 9.89 -29.72
N VAL A 262 10.21 9.18 -30.51
CA VAL A 262 10.66 8.40 -31.67
C VAL A 262 9.77 8.67 -32.87
N THR A 263 10.29 8.44 -34.07
CA THR A 263 9.47 8.35 -35.29
C THR A 263 9.67 6.95 -35.86
N LEU A 264 8.59 6.18 -35.89
CA LEU A 264 8.62 4.77 -36.32
C LEU A 264 8.22 4.64 -37.79
N SER A 265 8.87 3.71 -38.50
CA SER A 265 8.54 3.42 -39.89
C SER A 265 7.15 2.78 -40.03
N PRO A 266 6.49 2.82 -41.21
CA PRO A 266 5.20 2.15 -41.38
C PRO A 266 5.33 0.63 -41.29
N GLY A 267 4.36 -0.01 -40.63
CA GLY A 267 4.28 -1.47 -40.46
C GLY A 267 4.07 -1.90 -39.01
N GLU A 268 4.16 -3.21 -38.77
CA GLU A 268 4.12 -3.78 -37.43
C GLU A 268 5.49 -3.68 -36.75
N HIS A 269 5.49 -3.32 -35.46
CA HIS A 269 6.65 -3.22 -34.60
C HIS A 269 6.43 -4.03 -33.33
N VAL A 270 7.46 -4.77 -32.90
CA VAL A 270 7.60 -5.20 -31.51
C VAL A 270 8.54 -4.21 -30.85
N LEU A 271 8.00 -3.42 -29.94
CA LEU A 271 8.76 -2.46 -29.14
C LEU A 271 9.20 -3.15 -27.85
N THR A 272 10.50 -3.27 -27.63
CA THR A 272 11.08 -3.91 -26.45
C THR A 272 11.70 -2.88 -25.53
N LEU A 273 11.38 -2.98 -24.25
CA LEU A 273 11.96 -2.20 -23.17
C LEU A 273 12.82 -3.11 -22.29
N THR A 274 14.12 -2.84 -22.22
CA THR A 274 15.08 -3.65 -21.47
C THR A 274 15.67 -2.86 -20.31
N THR A 275 15.90 -3.53 -19.18
CA THR A 275 16.63 -2.97 -18.04
C THR A 275 18.09 -2.66 -18.40
N ALA A 276 18.72 -1.72 -17.68
CA ALA A 276 20.07 -1.25 -17.97
C ALA A 276 21.14 -2.37 -17.96
N ASP A 277 20.98 -3.34 -17.06
CA ASP A 277 21.83 -4.51 -16.92
C ASP A 277 21.54 -5.62 -17.94
N GLY A 278 20.47 -5.48 -18.74
CA GLY A 278 20.03 -6.48 -19.71
C GLY A 278 19.40 -7.72 -19.07
N ALA A 279 19.12 -7.72 -17.77
CA ALA A 279 18.62 -8.89 -17.07
C ALA A 279 17.14 -9.19 -17.36
N ARG A 280 16.33 -8.17 -17.64
CA ARG A 280 14.89 -8.29 -17.87
C ARG A 280 14.44 -7.39 -19.01
N GLU A 281 13.41 -7.84 -19.71
CA GLU A 281 12.75 -7.09 -20.78
C GLU A 281 11.25 -7.34 -20.79
N THR A 282 10.52 -6.41 -21.38
CA THR A 282 9.10 -6.55 -21.71
C THR A 282 8.88 -5.98 -23.10
N PHE A 283 7.76 -6.32 -23.74
CA PHE A 283 7.46 -5.84 -25.08
C PHE A 283 5.97 -5.57 -25.27
N VAL A 284 5.69 -4.72 -26.25
CA VAL A 284 4.35 -4.50 -26.82
C VAL A 284 4.44 -4.56 -28.34
N THR A 285 3.34 -4.93 -28.98
CA THR A 285 3.18 -4.92 -30.43
C THR A 285 2.37 -3.69 -30.82
N VAL A 286 2.81 -2.95 -31.84
CA VAL A 286 2.06 -1.82 -32.38
C VAL A 286 2.06 -1.83 -33.90
N THR A 287 1.00 -1.31 -34.51
CA THR A 287 0.91 -1.15 -35.96
C THR A 287 0.94 0.32 -36.35
N LEU A 288 1.92 0.70 -37.16
CA LEU A 288 2.10 2.05 -37.68
C LEU A 288 1.45 2.14 -39.06
N GLU A 289 0.30 2.82 -39.14
CA GLU A 289 -0.49 2.97 -40.36
C GLU A 289 -0.15 4.29 -41.07
N PRO A 290 0.11 4.28 -42.39
CA PRO A 290 0.28 5.52 -43.15
C PRO A 290 -0.96 6.41 -42.99
N GLY A 291 -0.77 7.69 -42.69
CA GLY A 291 -1.88 8.64 -42.62
C GLY A 291 -2.69 8.62 -43.91
N VAL A 292 -4.02 8.49 -43.80
CA VAL A 292 -4.92 8.59 -44.95
C VAL A 292 -4.85 10.03 -45.44
N CYS A 293 -4.06 10.29 -46.48
CA CYS A 293 -4.13 11.54 -47.21
C CYS A 293 -5.55 11.65 -47.79
N GLY A 294 -6.39 12.48 -47.17
CA GLY A 294 -7.69 12.84 -47.70
C GLY A 294 -7.51 13.50 -49.06
N GLY A 295 -7.73 12.74 -50.13
CA GLY A 295 -7.75 13.25 -51.49
C GLY A 295 -8.93 14.20 -51.66
N THR A 296 -8.67 15.50 -51.69
CA THR A 296 -9.59 16.46 -52.31
C THR A 296 -9.44 16.34 -53.82
N ALA A 297 -10.29 15.53 -54.44
CA ALA A 297 -10.49 15.60 -55.88
C ALA A 297 -11.21 16.93 -56.17
N ARG A 298 -10.43 17.92 -56.62
CA ARG A 298 -10.93 19.02 -57.46
C ARG A 298 -11.49 18.43 -58.75
N GLU A 299 -12.77 18.66 -59.02
CA GLU A 299 -13.28 18.73 -60.38
C GLU A 299 -13.90 20.11 -60.58
N ASP A 300 -13.05 21.05 -61.00
CA ASP A 300 -13.49 22.21 -61.78
C ASP A 300 -13.76 21.72 -63.20
N GLY A 301 -14.92 22.04 -63.78
CA GLY A 301 -15.19 21.65 -65.16
C GLY A 301 -16.60 21.93 -65.69
N GLU A 302 -17.10 23.15 -65.53
CA GLU A 302 -18.16 23.67 -66.41
C GLU A 302 -17.60 23.80 -67.84
N PRO A 303 -18.36 23.43 -68.90
CA PRO A 303 -18.64 24.47 -69.90
C PRO A 303 -20.02 24.38 -70.55
N GLY A 304 -20.65 25.54 -70.71
CA GLY A 304 -21.04 26.00 -72.06
C GLY A 304 -22.51 25.93 -72.47
N HIS A 305 -23.16 27.09 -72.39
CA HIS A 305 -24.35 27.55 -73.12
C HIS A 305 -24.56 27.03 -74.56
N ARG A 306 -25.84 26.89 -74.95
CA ARG A 306 -26.53 27.55 -76.11
C ARG A 306 -28.03 27.22 -76.03
N SER A 307 -28.88 28.23 -75.82
CA SER A 307 -29.65 29.01 -76.82
C SER A 307 -31.09 28.52 -76.92
#